data_AF-A0A965Z5Q2-F1
#
_entry.id   AF-A0A965Z5Q2-F1
#
_cell.length_a   1.000
_cell.length_b   1.000
_cell.length_c   1.000
_cell.angle_alpha   90.00
_cell.angle_beta   90.00
_cell.angle_gamma   90.00
#
_symmetry.space_group_name_H-M   'P 1'
#
loop_
_entity.id
_entity.type
_entity.pdbx_description
1 polymer ?
#
loop_
_entity_poly.entity_id
_entity_poly.type
_entity_poly.pdbx_seq_one_letter_code
_entity_poly.pdbx_strand_id
1 'polypeptide(L)' 'MNPTAAATMERPPALDARLDTICRRQQARFLDHLRSTGQASPKLETDVSRFIGFVFHDIKTAIREESKEAKNASRPG' A
#
# COMPACT_ATOMS: atom_id res chain seq x y z
N MET A 1 10.79 40.17 9.34
CA MET A 1 9.99 39.38 8.38
C MET A 1 10.70 38.05 8.21
N ASN A 2 10.15 36.95 8.73
CA ASN A 2 10.73 35.61 8.54
C ASN A 2 9.84 34.84 7.56
N PRO A 3 10.38 34.27 6.48
CA PRO A 3 9.61 33.42 5.59
C PRO A 3 9.33 32.11 6.34
N THR A 4 8.05 31.85 6.57
CA THR A 4 7.53 30.60 7.11
C THR A 4 8.05 29.46 6.22
N ALA A 5 8.95 28.64 6.78
CA ALA A 5 9.43 27.43 6.16
C ALA A 5 8.21 26.60 5.72
N ALA A 6 8.03 26.47 4.41
CA ALA A 6 7.05 25.58 3.82
C ALA A 6 7.41 24.17 4.29
N ALA A 7 6.66 23.67 5.27
CA ALA A 7 6.72 22.28 5.66
C ALA A 7 6.26 21.46 4.44
N THR A 8 7.22 20.94 3.69
CA THR A 8 7.04 19.83 2.76
C THR A 8 6.46 18.68 3.58
N MET A 9 5.14 18.62 3.69
CA MET A 9 4.45 17.50 4.32
C MET A 9 4.56 16.31 3.34
N GLU A 10 5.75 15.70 3.30
CA GLU A 10 5.90 14.30 2.94
C GLU A 10 4.92 13.51 3.81
N ARG A 11 4.12 12.65 3.19
CA ARG A 11 3.29 11.71 3.94
C ARG A 11 4.20 10.94 4.90
N PRO A 12 3.85 10.80 6.19
CA PRO A 12 4.74 10.16 7.12
C PRO A 12 4.99 8.71 6.66
N PRO A 13 6.25 8.24 6.60
CA PRO A 13 6.61 6.85 6.26
C PRO A 13 5.84 5.79 7.08
N ALA A 14 5.21 6.22 8.18
CA ALA A 14 4.26 5.46 8.98
C ALA A 14 3.06 4.88 8.21
N LEU A 15 2.51 5.56 7.18
CA LEU A 15 1.34 5.01 6.46
C LEU A 15 1.73 3.84 5.55
N ASP A 16 2.79 3.98 4.76
CA ASP A 16 3.28 2.91 3.89
C ASP A 16 3.73 1.70 4.74
N ALA A 17 4.46 1.93 5.82
CA ALA A 17 4.85 0.87 6.77
C ALA A 17 3.63 0.17 7.41
N ARG A 18 2.56 0.92 7.70
CA ARG A 18 1.31 0.37 8.23
C ARG A 18 0.59 -0.47 7.17
N LEU A 19 0.55 -0.03 5.92
CA LEU A 19 -0.02 -0.79 4.80
C LEU A 19 0.76 -2.09 4.56
N ASP A 20 2.09 -2.05 4.61
CA ASP A 20 2.93 -3.25 4.46
C ASP A 20 2.70 -4.25 5.61
N THR A 21 2.51 -3.75 6.84
CA THR A 21 2.19 -4.59 7.99
C THR A 21 0.81 -5.25 7.84
N ILE A 22 -0.18 -4.52 7.32
CA ILE A 22 -1.50 -5.08 7.00
C ILE A 22 -1.37 -6.14 5.92
N CYS A 23 -0.68 -5.83 4.81
CA CYS A 23 -0.45 -6.74 3.69
C CYS A 23 0.12 -8.08 4.17
N ARG A 24 1.25 -8.05 4.88
CA ARG A 24 1.90 -9.26 5.42
C ARG A 24 0.96 -10.07 6.31
N ARG A 25 0.18 -9.41 7.17
CA ARG A 25 -0.76 -10.09 8.07
C ARG A 25 -1.90 -10.75 7.31
N GLN A 26 -2.49 -10.09 6.30
CA GLN A 26 -3.60 -10.68 5.54
C GLN A 26 -3.10 -11.81 4.64
N GLN A 27 -1.93 -11.65 4.03
CA GLN A 27 -1.29 -12.71 3.27
C GLN A 27 -1.05 -13.95 4.14
N ALA A 28 -0.48 -13.80 5.33
CA ALA A 28 -0.26 -14.92 6.25
C ALA A 28 -1.58 -15.63 6.62
N ARG A 29 -2.62 -14.87 7.00
CA ARG A 29 -3.95 -15.43 7.33
C ARG A 29 -4.56 -16.22 6.18
N PHE A 30 -4.44 -15.73 4.96
CA PHE A 30 -5.00 -16.40 3.80
C PHE A 30 -4.21 -17.66 3.44
N LEU A 31 -2.88 -17.60 3.46
CA LEU A 31 -2.04 -18.78 3.25
C LEU A 31 -2.26 -19.85 4.32
N ASP A 32 -2.37 -19.46 5.58
CA ASP A 32 -2.67 -20.39 6.67
C ASP A 32 -4.04 -21.04 6.50
N HIS A 33 -5.04 -20.29 6.04
CA HIS A 33 -6.33 -20.85 5.69
C HIS A 33 -6.22 -21.89 4.57
N LEU A 34 -5.53 -21.58 3.47
CA LEU A 34 -5.32 -22.52 2.36
C LEU A 34 -4.60 -23.80 2.81
N ARG A 35 -3.63 -23.67 3.71
CA ARG A 35 -2.93 -24.84 4.30
C ARG A 35 -3.88 -25.66 5.14
N SER A 36 -4.68 -25.01 5.99
CA SER A 36 -5.63 -25.69 6.89
C SER A 36 -6.73 -26.44 6.14
N THR A 37 -7.11 -25.98 4.95
CA THR A 37 -8.15 -26.61 4.11
C THR A 37 -7.58 -27.62 3.10
N GLY A 38 -6.26 -27.85 3.10
CA GLY A 38 -5.60 -28.74 2.14
C GLY A 38 -5.60 -28.23 0.70
N GLN A 39 -5.87 -26.94 0.50
CA GLN A 39 -5.89 -26.29 -0.82
C GLN A 39 -4.54 -25.66 -1.19
N ALA A 40 -3.61 -25.56 -0.23
CA ALA A 40 -2.28 -25.02 -0.46
C ALA A 40 -1.43 -25.94 -1.35
N SER A 41 -0.78 -25.34 -2.34
CA SER A 41 0.35 -25.94 -3.04
C SER A 41 1.48 -24.91 -3.13
N PRO A 42 2.76 -25.31 -3.23
CA PRO A 42 3.87 -24.37 -3.31
C PRO A 42 3.72 -23.32 -4.42
N LYS A 43 3.16 -23.73 -5.56
CA LYS A 43 2.87 -22.84 -6.69
C LYS A 43 1.77 -21.84 -6.33
N LEU A 44 0.66 -22.30 -5.78
CA LEU A 44 -0.46 -21.43 -5.38
C LEU A 44 -0.02 -20.41 -4.32
N GLU A 45 0.74 -20.81 -3.31
CA GLU A 45 1.24 -19.88 -2.29
C GLU A 45 2.12 -18.78 -2.90
N THR A 46 2.95 -19.15 -3.88
CA THR A 46 3.79 -18.20 -4.63
C THR A 46 2.95 -17.21 -5.43
N ASP A 47 1.97 -17.72 -6.19
CA ASP A 47 1.12 -16.91 -7.05
C ASP A 47 0.23 -15.95 -6.23
N VAL A 48 -0.34 -16.43 -5.13
CA VAL A 48 -1.11 -15.62 -4.17
C VAL A 48 -0.25 -14.52 -3.55
N SER A 49 0.98 -14.85 -3.12
CA SER A 49 1.90 -13.88 -2.54
C SER A 49 2.26 -12.76 -3.53
N ARG A 50 2.49 -13.11 -4.81
CA ARG A 50 2.74 -12.14 -5.88
C ARG A 50 1.52 -11.27 -6.15
N PHE A 51 0.34 -11.88 -6.29
CA PHE A 51 -0.91 -11.17 -6.55
C PHE A 51 -1.21 -10.14 -5.45
N ILE A 52 -1.14 -10.53 -4.18
CA ILE A 52 -1.35 -9.63 -3.05
C ILE A 52 -0.31 -8.49 -3.06
N GLY A 53 0.94 -8.80 -3.41
CA GLY A 53 2.00 -7.80 -3.59
C GLY A 53 1.65 -6.74 -4.64
N PHE A 54 1.16 -7.16 -5.82
CA PHE A 54 0.72 -6.23 -6.87
C PHE A 54 -0.45 -5.36 -6.42
N VAL A 55 -1.48 -5.97 -5.81
CA VAL A 55 -2.64 -5.23 -5.29
C VAL A 55 -2.23 -4.15 -4.29
N PHE A 56 -1.35 -4.47 -3.33
CA PHE A 56 -0.89 -3.48 -2.35
C PHE A 56 0.06 -2.44 -2.94
N HIS A 57 0.80 -2.78 -4.00
CA HIS A 57 1.57 -1.79 -4.75
C HIS A 57 0.64 -0.77 -5.39
N ASP A 58 -0.39 -1.21 -6.12
CA ASP A 58 -1.36 -0.34 -6.80
C ASP A 58 -2.11 0.54 -5.81
N ILE A 59 -2.52 -0.02 -4.66
CA ILE A 59 -3.12 0.77 -3.57
C ILE A 59 -2.15 1.85 -3.11
N LYS A 60 -0.88 1.52 -2.81
CA LYS A 60 0.10 2.52 -2.39
C LYS A 60 0.30 3.60 -3.45
N THR A 61 0.33 3.23 -4.73
CA THR A 61 0.45 4.15 -5.86
C THR A 61 -0.75 5.08 -5.96
N ALA A 62 -1.98 4.55 -5.97
CA ALA A 62 -3.20 5.36 -6.03
C ALA A 62 -3.29 6.36 -4.86
N ILE A 63 -2.96 5.91 -3.64
CA ILE A 63 -2.98 6.84 -2.51
C ILE A 63 -1.85 7.89 -2.62
N ARG A 64 -0.70 7.56 -3.22
CA ARG A 64 0.37 8.55 -3.51
C ARG A 64 -0.12 9.59 -4.51
N GLU A 65 -0.77 9.18 -5.60
CA GLU A 65 -1.34 10.05 -6.63
C GLU A 65 -2.38 11.03 -6.05
N GLU A 66 -3.25 10.56 -5.14
CA GLU A 66 -4.24 11.43 -4.48
C GLU A 66 -3.63 12.39 -3.44
N SER A 67 -2.39 12.15 -2.96
CA SER A 67 -1.88 12.79 -1.75
C SER A 67 -1.44 14.24 -1.86
N LYS A 68 -1.37 14.87 -3.06
CA LYS A 68 -1.24 16.34 -3.21
C LYS A 68 -1.27 16.89 -4.63
N GLU A 69 -0.97 16.10 -5.66
CA GLU A 69 -0.91 16.63 -7.04
C GLU A 69 -2.32 16.77 -7.67
N ALA A 70 -3.28 15.90 -7.33
CA ALA A 70 -4.64 15.97 -7.87
C ALA A 70 -5.46 17.21 -7.41
N LYS A 71 -5.19 17.75 -6.22
CA LYS A 71 -5.93 18.92 -5.68
C LYS A 71 -5.37 20.27 -6.13
N ASN A 72 -4.14 20.32 -6.63
CA ASN A 72 -3.50 21.57 -7.07
C ASN A 72 -3.54 21.76 -8.59
N ALA A 73 -3.75 20.72 -9.39
CA ALA A 73 -3.87 20.81 -10.85
C ALA A 73 -5.28 21.20 -11.36
N SER A 74 -6.29 21.19 -10.48
CA SER A 74 -7.71 21.41 -10.84
C SER A 74 -8.24 22.81 -10.54
N ARG A 75 -7.36 23.76 -10.16
CA ARG A 75 -7.73 25.16 -9.95
C ARG A 75 -7.23 26.00 -11.13
N PRO A 76 -8.08 26.42 -12.09
CA PRO A 76 -7.67 27.39 -13.10
C PRO A 76 -7.43 28.71 -12.36
N GLY A 77 -6.20 29.22 -12.49
CA GLY A 77 -5.87 30.61 -12.15
C GLY A 77 -6.43 31.57 -13.17
#